data_AF-A0A933YIU9-F1
#
_entry.id   AF-A0A933YIU9-F1
#
_cell.length_a   1.000
_cell.length_b   1.000
_cell.length_c   1.000
_cell.angle_alpha   90.00
_cell.angle_beta   90.00
_cell.angle_gamma   90.00
#
_symmetry.space_group_name_H-M   'P 1'
#
loop_
_entity.id
_entity.type
_entity.pdbx_description
1 polymer ?
#
loop_
_entity_poly.entity_id
_entity_poly.type
_entity_poly.pdbx_seq_one_letter_code
_entity_poly.pdbx_strand_id
1 'polypeptide(L)'
;MVAVITNAKKDTTVHVRMSARTKREAQKTLRRMGLDVSTAVNLFLHRVVSTQAIPFEVRTENGYTPAQEKQIIKDTEWALKYGKRYDDIDEMHRDIMKKYG
;
A
#
# COMPACT_ATOMS: atom_id res chain seq x y z
N MET A 1 -33.44 -34.32 22.72
CA MET A 1 -33.15 -32.94 23.16
C MET A 1 -31.86 -32.51 22.45
N VAL A 2 -31.95 -31.70 21.40
CA VAL A 2 -30.77 -31.24 20.64
C VAL A 2 -30.30 -29.95 21.29
N ALA A 3 -29.10 -29.96 21.86
CA ALA A 3 -28.48 -28.76 22.40
C ALA A 3 -28.09 -27.84 21.23
N VAL A 4 -28.83 -26.74 21.06
CA VAL A 4 -28.40 -25.63 20.23
C VAL A 4 -27.24 -24.96 20.96
N ILE A 5 -26.02 -25.23 20.54
CA ILE A 5 -24.85 -24.47 21.01
C ILE A 5 -24.90 -23.12 20.30
N THR A 6 -25.64 -22.16 20.86
CA THR A 6 -25.51 -20.75 20.48
C THR A 6 -24.14 -20.27 20.93
N ASN A 7 -23.19 -20.19 19.99
CA ASN A 7 -21.92 -19.55 20.24
C ASN A 7 -22.17 -18.05 20.43
N ALA A 8 -22.20 -17.58 21.68
CA ALA A 8 -22.40 -16.17 21.98
C ALA A 8 -21.26 -15.35 21.37
N LYS A 9 -21.62 -14.33 20.58
CA LYS A 9 -20.66 -13.38 19.98
C LYS A 9 -19.92 -12.67 21.12
N LYS A 10 -18.68 -13.07 21.39
CA LYS A 10 -17.84 -12.44 22.41
C LYS A 10 -17.19 -11.21 21.81
N ASP A 11 -17.72 -10.03 22.16
CA ASP A 11 -17.08 -8.77 21.82
C ASP A 11 -15.78 -8.62 22.63
N THR A 12 -14.72 -8.19 21.96
CA THR A 12 -13.41 -7.92 22.58
C THR A 12 -12.99 -6.49 22.28
N THR A 13 -12.26 -5.89 23.22
CA THR A 13 -11.86 -4.48 23.13
C THR A 13 -10.40 -4.38 22.73
N VAL A 14 -10.09 -3.46 21.81
CA VAL A 14 -8.73 -3.10 21.43
C VAL A 14 -8.41 -1.69 21.96
N HIS A 15 -7.31 -1.54 22.68
CA HIS A 15 -6.80 -0.24 23.12
C HIS A 15 -5.62 0.19 22.25
N VAL A 16 -5.78 1.29 21.50
CA VAL A 16 -4.76 1.83 20.59
C VAL A 16 -4.26 3.18 21.09
N ARG A 17 -2.95 3.31 21.28
CA ARG A 17 -2.31 4.59 21.58
C ARG A 17 -2.12 5.39 20.29
N MET A 18 -2.47 6.67 20.31
CA MET A 18 -2.30 7.59 19.18
C MET A 18 -2.18 9.03 19.66
N SER A 19 -1.64 9.91 18.82
CA SER A 19 -1.58 11.33 19.14
C SER A 19 -2.98 11.96 19.18
N ALA A 20 -3.18 12.96 20.04
CA ALA A 20 -4.44 13.68 20.12
C ALA A 20 -4.80 14.38 18.80
N ARG A 21 -3.79 14.86 18.06
CA ARG A 21 -3.96 15.46 16.73
C ARG A 21 -4.51 14.44 15.74
N THR A 22 -3.86 13.27 15.63
CA THR A 22 -4.29 12.20 14.71
C THR A 22 -5.71 11.74 15.01
N LYS A 23 -6.07 11.56 16.29
CA LYS A 23 -7.43 11.17 16.69
C LYS A 23 -8.49 12.18 16.21
N ARG A 24 -8.23 13.48 16.39
CA ARG A 24 -9.16 14.55 15.99
C ARG A 24 -9.33 14.61 14.47
N GLU A 25 -8.22 14.56 13.72
CA GLU A 25 -8.26 14.59 12.25
C GLU A 25 -8.96 13.35 11.67
N ALA A 26 -8.67 12.16 12.20
CA ALA A 26 -9.34 10.93 11.81
C ALA A 26 -10.85 11.01 12.08
N GLN A 27 -11.25 11.45 13.28
CA GLN A 27 -12.67 11.59 13.64
C GLN A 27 -13.40 12.59 12.74
N LYS A 28 -12.80 13.74 12.41
CA LYS A 28 -13.38 14.72 11.48
C LYS A 28 -13.54 14.14 10.07
N THR A 29 -12.55 13.38 9.61
CA THR A 29 -12.56 12.79 8.27
C THR A 29 -13.59 11.68 8.15
N LEU A 30 -13.60 10.74 9.10
CA LEU A 30 -14.54 9.62 9.12
C LEU A 30 -15.99 10.10 9.28
N ARG A 31 -16.24 11.13 10.10
CA ARG A 31 -17.58 11.71 10.25
C ARG A 31 -18.15 12.28 8.96
N ARG A 32 -17.32 12.86 8.09
CA ARG A 32 -17.75 13.31 6.75
C ARG A 32 -18.21 12.13 5.86
N MET A 33 -17.74 10.92 6.16
CA MET A 33 -18.11 9.68 5.47
C MET A 33 -19.24 8.93 6.20
N GLY A 34 -19.80 9.47 7.28
CA GLY A 34 -20.83 8.80 8.08
C GLY A 34 -20.30 7.67 8.98
N LEU A 35 -18.99 7.65 9.26
CA LEU A 35 -18.35 6.60 10.05
C LEU A 35 -17.84 7.15 11.39
N ASP A 36 -17.94 6.34 12.44
CA ASP A 36 -17.19 6.53 13.67
C ASP A 36 -15.84 5.78 13.61
N VAL A 37 -14.96 6.08 14.58
CA VAL A 37 -13.61 5.50 14.64
C VAL A 37 -13.64 3.98 14.86
N SER A 38 -14.52 3.48 15.71
CA SER A 38 -14.63 2.04 16.00
C SER A 38 -15.11 1.28 14.75
N THR A 39 -16.09 1.83 14.04
CA THR A 39 -16.56 1.25 12.77
C THR A 39 -15.44 1.22 11.72
N ALA A 40 -14.66 2.30 11.59
CA ALA A 40 -13.53 2.34 10.67
C ALA A 40 -12.41 1.34 11.04
N VAL A 41 -12.09 1.20 12.33
CA VAL A 41 -11.10 0.21 12.80
C VAL A 41 -11.58 -1.22 12.55
N ASN A 42 -12.86 -1.50 12.80
CA ASN A 42 -13.44 -2.82 12.48
C ASN A 42 -13.38 -3.11 10.98
N LEU A 43 -13.72 -2.15 10.12
CA LEU A 43 -13.62 -2.29 8.67
C LEU A 43 -12.18 -2.59 8.22
N PHE A 44 -11.21 -1.86 8.77
CA PHE A 44 -9.79 -2.08 8.51
C PHE A 44 -9.38 -3.52 8.87
N LEU A 45 -9.70 -3.98 10.08
CA LEU A 45 -9.35 -5.33 10.54
C LEU A 45 -10.08 -6.42 9.72
N HIS A 46 -11.34 -6.21 9.36
CA HIS A 46 -12.07 -7.11 8.47
C HIS A 46 -11.39 -7.23 7.11
N ARG A 47 -10.91 -6.11 6.55
CA ARG A 47 -10.18 -6.14 5.28
C ARG A 47 -8.86 -6.88 5.42
N VAL A 48 -8.09 -6.64 6.50
CA VAL A 48 -6.84 -7.38 6.79
C VAL A 48 -7.08 -8.87 6.83
N VAL A 49 -8.10 -9.33 7.55
CA VAL A 49 -8.44 -10.76 7.65
C VAL A 49 -8.91 -11.31 6.31
N SER A 50 -9.71 -10.54 5.55
CA SER A 50 -10.22 -10.99 4.26
C SER A 50 -9.14 -11.13 3.19
N THR A 51 -8.16 -10.23 3.15
CA THR A 51 -7.10 -10.25 2.13
C THR A 51 -5.80 -10.88 2.60
N GLN A 52 -5.70 -11.23 3.89
CA GLN A 52 -4.45 -11.68 4.52
C GLN A 52 -3.28 -10.70 4.25
N ALA A 53 -3.60 -9.41 4.17
CA ALA A 53 -2.68 -8.36 3.77
C ALA A 53 -3.11 -7.01 4.36
N ILE A 54 -2.15 -6.11 4.53
CA ILE A 54 -2.44 -4.74 4.97
C ILE A 54 -3.22 -4.01 3.86
N PRO A 55 -4.37 -3.37 4.17
CA PRO A 55 -5.31 -2.83 3.17
C PRO A 55 -4.96 -1.40 2.74
N PHE A 56 -3.68 -1.13 2.59
CA PHE A 56 -3.16 0.08 1.97
C PHE A 56 -1.89 -0.30 1.22
N GLU A 57 -1.64 0.36 0.10
CA GLU A 57 -0.40 0.16 -0.64
C GLU A 57 0.76 0.66 0.21
N VAL A 58 1.66 -0.25 0.60
CA VAL A 58 2.94 0.13 1.17
C VAL A 58 3.74 0.75 0.05
N ARG A 59 4.02 2.05 0.18
CA ARG A 59 4.86 2.80 -0.75
C ARG A 59 6.18 3.11 -0.08
N THR A 60 7.24 3.16 -0.87
CA THR A 60 8.55 3.61 -0.41
C THR A 60 8.60 5.14 -0.41
N GLU A 61 9.68 5.75 0.09
CA GLU A 61 9.81 7.22 0.14
C GLU A 61 9.60 7.86 -1.24
N ASN A 62 9.98 7.14 -2.30
CA ASN A 62 9.86 7.56 -3.69
C ASN A 62 8.46 7.30 -4.29
N GLY A 63 7.51 6.81 -3.50
CA GLY A 63 6.13 6.57 -3.93
C GLY A 63 5.91 5.26 -4.71
N TYR A 64 6.95 4.46 -4.92
CA TYR A 64 6.88 3.16 -5.59
C TYR A 64 6.42 2.06 -4.64
N THR A 65 5.82 1.01 -5.18
CA THR A 65 5.70 -0.24 -4.43
C THR A 65 7.09 -0.87 -4.26
N PRO A 66 7.36 -1.64 -3.18
CA PRO A 66 8.64 -2.32 -2.99
C PRO A 66 9.03 -3.22 -4.18
N ALA A 67 8.05 -3.81 -4.86
CA ALA A 67 8.27 -4.62 -6.04
C ALA A 67 8.75 -3.78 -7.24
N GLN A 68 8.12 -2.62 -7.47
CA GLN A 68 8.53 -1.69 -8.52
C GLN A 68 9.93 -1.12 -8.27
N GLU A 69 10.24 -0.71 -7.04
CA GLU A 69 11.57 -0.20 -6.71
C GLU A 69 12.65 -1.28 -6.89
N LYS A 70 12.36 -2.52 -6.47
CA LYS A 70 13.26 -3.66 -6.72
C LYS A 70 13.49 -3.90 -8.22
N GLN A 71 12.46 -3.71 -9.04
CA GLN A 71 12.59 -3.87 -10.49
C GLN A 71 13.43 -2.74 -11.10
N ILE A 72 13.19 -1.48 -10.71
CA ILE A 72 13.98 -0.33 -11.17
C ILE A 72 15.47 -0.53 -10.82
N ILE A 73 15.77 -0.97 -9.61
CA ILE A 73 17.16 -1.24 -9.18
C ILE A 73 17.78 -2.32 -10.08
N LYS A 74 17.10 -3.44 -10.29
CA LYS A 74 17.59 -4.52 -11.15
C LYS A 74 17.80 -4.08 -12.60
N ASP A 75 16.87 -3.33 -13.17
CA ASP A 75 16.96 -2.85 -14.55
C ASP A 75 18.10 -1.85 -14.69
N THR A 76 18.31 -1.01 -13.67
CA THR A 76 19.44 -0.08 -13.60
C THR A 76 20.78 -0.83 -13.50
N GLU A 77 20.88 -1.83 -12.62
CA GLU A 77 22.07 -2.67 -12.49
C GLU A 77 22.39 -3.43 -13.79
N TRP A 78 21.36 -3.97 -14.45
CA TRP A 78 21.50 -4.63 -15.74
C TRP A 78 21.95 -3.64 -16.82
N ALA A 79 21.35 -2.45 -16.90
CA ALA A 79 21.73 -1.43 -17.88
C ALA A 79 23.15 -0.91 -17.66
N LEU A 80 23.59 -0.76 -16.40
CA LEU A 80 24.97 -0.38 -16.08
C LEU A 80 25.99 -1.45 -16.53
N LYS A 81 25.62 -2.73 -16.44
CA LYS A 81 26.51 -3.86 -16.73
C LYS A 81 26.46 -4.32 -18.19
N TYR A 82 25.30 -4.26 -18.82
CA TYR A 82 25.03 -4.85 -20.14
C TYR A 82 24.32 -3.90 -21.11
N GLY A 83 23.89 -2.72 -20.65
CA GLY A 83 23.24 -1.74 -21.49
C GLY A 83 24.22 -1.16 -22.53
N LYS A 84 23.68 -0.84 -23.71
CA LYS A 84 24.42 -0.06 -24.70
C LYS A 84 24.83 1.27 -24.07
N ARG A 85 26.12 1.58 -24.16
CA ARG A 85 26.67 2.88 -23.80
C ARG A 85 26.77 3.69 -25.09
N TYR A 86 26.42 4.96 -25.01
CA TYR A 86 26.56 5.91 -26.10
C TYR A 86 27.55 6.97 -25.66
N ASP A 87 28.48 7.30 -26.54
CA ASP A 87 29.47 8.36 -26.28
C ASP A 87 28.91 9.75 -26.63
N ASP A 88 27.80 9.79 -27.39
CA ASP A 88 27.15 11.00 -27.87
C ASP A 88 25.63 10.98 -27.64
N ILE A 89 25.08 12.15 -27.30
CA ILE A 89 23.66 12.33 -26.98
C ILE A 89 22.81 12.16 -28.25
N ASP A 90 23.29 12.64 -29.41
CA ASP A 90 22.51 12.55 -30.65
C ASP A 90 22.40 11.09 -31.12
N GLU A 91 23.43 10.28 -30.90
CA GLU A 91 23.37 8.83 -31.15
C GLU A 91 22.33 8.13 -30.26
N MET A 92 22.36 8.40 -28.95
CA MET A 92 21.36 7.86 -28.02
C MET A 92 19.94 8.26 -28.44
N HIS A 93 19.74 9.53 -28.79
CA HIS A 93 18.42 10.04 -29.18
C HIS A 93 17.90 9.41 -30.48
N ARG A 94 18.77 9.23 -31.48
CA ARG A 94 18.41 8.53 -32.73
C ARG A 94 18.00 7.08 -32.48
N ASP A 95 18.72 6.35 -31.63
CA ASP A 95 18.42 4.93 -31.36
C ASP A 95 17.09 4.76 -30.59
N ILE A 96 16.81 5.64 -29.61
CA ILE A 96 15.52 5.66 -28.91
C ILE A 96 14.39 5.93 -29.90
N MET A 97 14.51 6.96 -30.73
CA MET A 97 13.44 7.36 -31.65
C MET A 97 13.16 6.30 -32.72
N LYS A 98 14.18 5.56 -33.17
CA LYS A 98 14.01 4.42 -34.10
C LYS A 98 13.22 3.25 -33.49
N LYS A 99 13.22 3.11 -32.16
CA LYS A 99 12.53 2.02 -31.46
C LYS A 99 11.05 2.30 -31.20
N TYR A 100 10.63 3.57 -31.23
CA TYR A 100 9.25 4.01 -30.94
C TYR A 100 8.54 4.67 -32.13
N GLY A 101 9.22 4.84 -33.26
CA GLY A 101 8.65 5.22 -34.56
C GLY A 101 8.34 3.99 -35.40
#